data_AF-B3QXD2-F1
#
_entry.id   AF-B3QXD2-F1
#
_cell.length_a   1.000
_cell.length_b   1.000
_cell.length_c   1.000
_cell.angle_alpha   90.00
_cell.angle_beta   90.00
_cell.angle_gamma   90.00
#
_symmetry.space_group_name_H-M   'P 1'
#
loop_
_entity.id
_entity.type
_entity.pdbx_description
1 polymer ?
#
loop_
_entity_poly.entity_id
_entity_poly.type
_entity_poly.pdbx_seq_one_letter_code
_entity_poly.pdbx_strand_id
1 'polypeptide(L)'
;MNSITFKCEIITPMFLAGADGATPEIRPQSIKGALRFWWRALNGHLPIEELRKKEAEIFGGGGDKAIRSSVIIKTSHPVHDGKFYPDMLPHKENPGHRNPQKAFNPQTPQSFVVKFSLSSIKHNFDLEKLKSLFILTCLLGGLGKRSRRGFGSFRITKIKKNDQIDFESFEMPTTLEDILPLIHKFNTDYEINKSNNNIQLVKPSSPDRKYEIEYPYIEEIKIGSKPYSSYSDLVTQIGKSSHDNQDKSNGYATPRFASPTYVSALKRDDQYFPIITSLHYAPPQSENDFPKL
;
A
#
# COMPACT_ATOMS: atom_id res chain seq x y z
N MET A 1 -0.77 23.89 -13.70
CA MET A 1 -1.19 22.86 -12.71
C MET A 1 0.06 22.10 -12.31
N ASN A 2 0.51 22.24 -11.06
CA ASN A 2 1.74 21.58 -10.61
C ASN A 2 1.55 20.06 -10.65
N SER A 3 2.60 19.35 -11.02
CA SER A 3 2.58 17.90 -11.14
C SER A 3 3.90 17.29 -10.69
N ILE A 4 3.84 16.02 -10.32
CA ILE A 4 4.98 15.19 -9.98
C ILE A 4 4.82 13.84 -10.65
N THR A 5 5.89 13.37 -11.26
CA THR A 5 5.90 12.13 -12.03
C THR A 5 6.92 11.16 -11.45
N PHE A 6 6.53 9.90 -11.29
CA PHE A 6 7.33 8.84 -10.72
C PHE A 6 7.58 7.78 -11.78
N LYS A 7 8.83 7.34 -11.91
CA LYS A 7 9.17 6.09 -12.58
C LYS A 7 9.29 5.01 -11.51
N CYS A 8 8.47 3.98 -11.63
CA CYS A 8 8.37 2.89 -10.67
C CYS A 8 8.91 1.59 -11.27
N GLU A 9 9.47 0.72 -10.45
CA GLU A 9 9.95 -0.63 -10.78
C GLU A 9 9.17 -1.65 -9.94
N ILE A 10 8.68 -2.71 -10.57
CA ILE A 10 8.00 -3.82 -9.88
C ILE A 10 9.05 -4.76 -9.27
N ILE A 11 8.96 -5.03 -7.97
CA ILE A 11 9.97 -5.83 -7.24
C ILE A 11 9.49 -7.22 -6.83
N THR A 12 8.17 -7.43 -6.71
CA THR A 12 7.54 -8.76 -6.56
C THR A 12 6.40 -8.93 -7.56
N PRO A 13 5.99 -10.16 -7.92
CA PRO A 13 4.98 -10.35 -8.95
C PRO A 13 3.68 -9.63 -8.64
N MET A 14 3.14 -8.90 -9.62
CA MET A 14 1.96 -8.06 -9.44
C MET A 14 0.77 -8.64 -10.20
N PHE A 15 -0.20 -9.18 -9.47
CA PHE A 15 -1.44 -9.72 -10.03
C PHE A 15 -2.47 -8.59 -10.20
N LEU A 16 -2.31 -7.77 -11.24
CA LEU A 16 -3.21 -6.66 -11.53
C LEU A 16 -3.68 -6.74 -12.98
N ALA A 17 -4.95 -7.06 -13.17
CA ALA A 17 -5.53 -7.29 -14.50
C ALA A 17 -6.31 -6.08 -15.02
N GLY A 18 -6.37 -6.00 -16.35
CA GLY A 18 -7.10 -5.04 -17.14
C GLY A 18 -8.61 -5.29 -17.17
N ALA A 19 -9.28 -4.72 -18.17
CA ALA A 19 -10.75 -4.69 -18.26
C ALA A 19 -11.28 -6.09 -18.57
N ASP A 20 -10.47 -6.82 -19.34
CA ASP A 20 -10.64 -8.21 -19.70
C ASP A 20 -10.46 -9.17 -18.51
N GLY A 21 -10.03 -8.68 -17.34
CA GLY A 21 -9.80 -9.47 -16.14
C GLY A 21 -8.60 -10.42 -16.24
N ALA A 22 -7.82 -10.33 -17.33
CA ALA A 22 -6.74 -11.28 -17.62
C ALA A 22 -5.40 -10.57 -17.91
N THR A 23 -5.38 -9.53 -18.74
CA THR A 23 -4.13 -8.92 -19.21
C THR A 23 -3.54 -7.99 -18.15
N PRO A 24 -2.25 -8.12 -17.78
CA PRO A 24 -1.64 -7.21 -16.82
C PRO A 24 -1.71 -5.74 -17.27
N GLU A 25 -2.32 -4.88 -16.45
CA GLU A 25 -2.52 -3.44 -16.76
C GLU A 25 -2.38 -2.57 -15.50
N ILE A 26 -1.61 -1.47 -15.57
CA ILE A 26 -1.49 -0.51 -14.45
C ILE A 26 -2.53 0.60 -14.60
N ARG A 27 -3.59 0.51 -13.80
CA ARG A 27 -4.74 1.41 -13.85
C ARG A 27 -4.65 2.54 -12.85
N PRO A 28 -5.03 3.79 -13.24
CA PRO A 28 -5.16 4.90 -12.31
C PRO A 28 -6.06 4.59 -11.11
N GLN A 29 -7.15 3.85 -11.32
CA GLN A 29 -8.12 3.49 -10.29
C GLN A 29 -7.52 2.60 -9.21
N SER A 30 -6.66 1.64 -9.59
CA SER A 30 -5.99 0.73 -8.65
C SER A 30 -5.02 1.48 -7.74
N ILE A 31 -4.27 2.43 -8.30
CA ILE A 31 -3.38 3.31 -7.53
C ILE A 31 -4.20 4.21 -6.60
N LYS A 32 -5.29 4.79 -7.10
CA LYS A 32 -6.18 5.64 -6.29
C LYS A 32 -6.76 4.87 -5.10
N GLY A 33 -7.20 3.64 -5.30
CA GLY A 33 -7.71 2.77 -4.24
C GLY A 33 -6.66 2.52 -3.14
N ALA A 34 -5.42 2.24 -3.54
CA ALA A 34 -4.31 2.06 -2.60
C ALA A 34 -3.98 3.34 -1.82
N LEU A 35 -3.92 4.50 -2.50
CA LEU A 35 -3.71 5.80 -1.86
C LEU A 35 -4.82 6.11 -0.83
N ARG A 36 -6.09 5.90 -1.18
CA ARG A 36 -7.23 6.09 -0.28
C ARG A 36 -7.12 5.21 0.96
N PHE A 37 -6.80 3.93 0.76
CA PHE A 37 -6.64 2.97 1.85
C PHE A 37 -5.55 3.41 2.84
N TRP A 38 -4.35 3.69 2.35
CA TRP A 38 -3.23 4.09 3.20
C TRP A 38 -3.44 5.45 3.84
N TRP A 39 -4.11 6.38 3.14
CA TRP A 39 -4.47 7.67 3.72
C TRP A 39 -5.39 7.48 4.93
N ARG A 40 -6.42 6.62 4.84
CA ARG A 40 -7.25 6.30 6.01
C ARG A 40 -6.44 5.68 7.13
N ALA A 41 -5.60 4.70 6.79
CA ALA A 41 -4.83 3.96 7.79
C ALA A 41 -3.83 4.85 8.57
N LEU A 42 -3.31 5.90 7.93
CA LEU A 42 -2.42 6.89 8.56
C LEU A 42 -3.17 7.92 9.43
N ASN A 43 -4.48 8.09 9.25
CA ASN A 43 -5.29 9.10 9.92
C ASN A 43 -6.17 8.51 11.04
N GLY A 44 -5.72 7.46 11.72
CA GLY A 44 -6.47 6.79 12.80
C GLY A 44 -6.88 7.69 13.98
N HIS A 45 -6.28 8.88 14.12
CA HIS A 45 -6.65 9.86 15.14
C HIS A 45 -7.95 10.64 14.81
N LEU A 46 -8.48 10.53 13.58
CA LEU A 46 -9.65 11.27 13.16
C LEU A 46 -10.96 10.54 13.55
N PRO A 47 -11.98 11.27 14.03
CA PRO A 47 -13.34 10.73 14.09
C PRO A 47 -13.82 10.27 12.71
N ILE A 48 -14.62 9.19 12.64
CA ILE A 48 -15.05 8.56 11.38
C ILE A 48 -15.73 9.54 10.42
N GLU A 49 -16.57 10.44 10.92
CA GLU A 49 -17.26 11.44 10.10
C GLU A 49 -16.29 12.47 9.51
N GLU A 50 -15.28 12.90 10.27
CA GLU A 50 -14.22 13.77 9.74
C GLU A 50 -13.37 13.05 8.70
N LEU A 51 -13.02 11.79 8.96
CA LEU A 51 -12.23 10.96 8.04
C LEU A 51 -12.94 10.86 6.69
N ARG A 52 -14.23 10.48 6.70
CA ARG A 52 -15.07 10.34 5.50
C ARG A 52 -15.16 11.65 4.72
N LYS A 53 -15.41 12.76 5.41
CA LYS A 53 -15.49 14.09 4.80
C LYS A 53 -14.18 14.46 4.10
N LYS A 54 -13.05 14.39 4.83
CA LYS A 54 -11.72 14.74 4.30
C LYS A 54 -11.31 13.82 3.15
N GLU A 55 -11.60 12.51 3.25
CA GLU A 55 -11.34 11.55 2.17
C GLU A 55 -12.13 11.91 0.90
N ALA A 56 -13.42 12.21 1.02
CA ALA A 56 -14.26 12.56 -0.11
C ALA A 56 -13.82 13.87 -0.79
N GLU A 57 -13.36 14.87 -0.03
CA GLU A 57 -12.82 16.11 -0.59
C GLU A 57 -11.51 15.90 -1.37
N ILE A 58 -10.64 14.98 -0.93
CA ILE A 58 -9.35 14.69 -1.59
C ILE A 58 -9.54 13.72 -2.77
N PHE A 59 -10.14 12.56 -2.51
CA PHE A 59 -10.21 11.46 -3.46
C PHE A 59 -11.55 11.35 -4.19
N GLY A 60 -12.51 12.21 -3.88
CA GLY A 60 -13.85 12.18 -4.44
C GLY A 60 -14.77 11.18 -3.73
N GLY A 61 -16.07 11.48 -3.76
CA GLY A 61 -17.15 10.66 -3.20
C GLY A 61 -18.26 10.45 -4.23
N GLY A 62 -18.91 9.28 -4.16
CA GLY A 62 -20.12 8.97 -4.94
C GLY A 62 -21.40 9.33 -4.18
N GLY A 63 -22.56 8.98 -4.75
CA GLY A 63 -23.88 9.23 -4.18
C GLY A 63 -24.46 10.61 -4.54
N ASP A 64 -25.55 10.98 -3.88
CA ASP A 64 -26.34 12.19 -4.20
C ASP A 64 -25.55 13.49 -4.06
N LYS A 65 -24.48 13.49 -3.25
CA LYS A 65 -23.53 14.59 -3.09
C LYS A 65 -22.18 14.23 -3.72
N ALA A 66 -22.19 13.89 -5.01
CA ALA A 66 -20.98 13.51 -5.73
C ALA A 66 -19.91 14.62 -5.65
N ILE A 67 -18.70 14.25 -5.19
CA ILE A 67 -17.55 15.16 -5.12
C ILE A 67 -16.50 14.67 -6.11
N ARG A 68 -16.08 15.56 -7.01
CA ARG A 68 -14.97 15.29 -7.91
C ARG A 68 -13.67 15.24 -7.12
N SER A 69 -12.87 14.21 -7.36
CA SER A 69 -11.53 14.09 -6.77
C SER A 69 -10.63 15.25 -7.15
N SER A 70 -9.87 15.75 -6.16
CA SER A 70 -8.81 16.73 -6.41
C SER A 70 -7.55 16.08 -6.98
N VAL A 71 -7.33 14.78 -6.70
CA VAL A 71 -6.20 14.00 -7.21
C VAL A 71 -6.47 13.48 -8.62
N ILE A 72 -5.64 13.91 -9.58
CA ILE A 72 -5.63 13.42 -10.94
C ILE A 72 -4.43 12.48 -11.11
N ILE A 73 -4.70 11.27 -11.59
CA ILE A 73 -3.69 10.22 -11.79
C ILE A 73 -3.65 9.86 -13.27
N LYS A 74 -2.45 9.87 -13.85
CA LYS A 74 -2.20 9.30 -15.18
C LYS A 74 -1.13 8.21 -15.05
N THR A 75 -1.33 7.11 -15.75
CA THR A 75 -0.39 5.99 -15.79
C THR A 75 0.09 5.75 -17.21
N SER A 76 1.30 5.25 -17.33
CA SER A 76 1.86 4.74 -18.59
C SER A 76 2.71 3.53 -18.26
N HIS A 77 2.58 2.46 -19.02
CA HIS A 77 3.41 1.27 -18.88
C HIS A 77 3.64 0.66 -20.27
N PRO A 78 4.77 -0.04 -20.49
CA PRO A 78 4.97 -0.76 -21.73
C PRO A 78 3.91 -1.85 -21.90
N VAL A 79 3.71 -2.29 -23.14
CA VAL A 79 2.88 -3.46 -23.44
C VAL A 79 3.61 -4.68 -22.90
N HIS A 80 2.93 -5.48 -22.08
CA HIS A 80 3.47 -6.73 -21.57
C HIS A 80 3.00 -7.89 -22.43
N ASP A 81 3.89 -8.84 -22.71
CA ASP A 81 3.55 -10.07 -23.43
C ASP A 81 2.56 -10.96 -22.63
N GLY A 82 2.46 -10.70 -21.32
CA GLY A 82 1.58 -11.41 -20.41
C GLY A 82 1.97 -12.87 -20.20
N LYS A 83 3.20 -13.28 -20.52
CA LYS A 83 3.59 -14.71 -20.51
C LYS A 83 4.15 -15.18 -19.17
N PHE A 84 3.91 -14.45 -18.09
CA PHE A 84 4.43 -14.77 -16.76
C PHE A 84 3.30 -15.23 -15.83
N TYR A 85 3.44 -16.45 -15.30
CA TYR A 85 2.42 -17.15 -14.50
C TYR A 85 2.99 -17.64 -13.16
N PRO A 86 3.34 -16.74 -12.24
CA PRO A 86 3.83 -17.12 -10.92
C PRO A 86 2.72 -17.73 -10.06
N ASP A 87 3.13 -18.60 -9.15
CA ASP A 87 2.25 -19.22 -8.16
C ASP A 87 1.72 -18.18 -7.18
N MET A 88 0.39 -18.04 -7.06
CA MET A 88 -0.19 -17.18 -6.02
C MET A 88 0.02 -17.77 -4.62
N LEU A 89 0.15 -19.09 -4.50
CA LEU A 89 0.33 -19.83 -3.25
C LEU A 89 1.66 -20.62 -3.27
N PRO A 90 2.82 -19.92 -3.32
CA PRO A 90 4.12 -20.58 -3.54
C PRO A 90 4.58 -21.46 -2.36
N HIS A 91 3.93 -21.34 -1.19
CA HIS A 91 4.19 -22.16 -0.01
C HIS A 91 3.52 -23.54 -0.06
N LYS A 92 2.61 -23.79 -1.01
CA LYS A 92 1.92 -25.09 -1.12
C LYS A 92 2.83 -26.11 -1.79
N GLU A 93 3.02 -27.26 -1.13
CA GLU A 93 3.88 -28.33 -1.64
C GLU A 93 3.32 -28.94 -2.93
N ASN A 94 2.03 -29.31 -2.93
CA ASN A 94 1.34 -29.87 -4.09
C ASN A 94 1.16 -28.81 -5.19
N PRO A 95 1.75 -28.99 -6.39
CA PRO A 95 1.64 -28.05 -7.51
C PRO A 95 0.21 -27.71 -7.91
N GLY A 96 -0.74 -28.67 -7.82
CA GLY A 96 -2.15 -28.45 -8.16
C GLY A 96 -2.85 -27.41 -7.29
N HIS A 97 -2.28 -27.09 -6.12
CA HIS A 97 -2.83 -26.11 -5.18
C HIS A 97 -2.11 -24.76 -5.20
N ARG A 98 -1.12 -24.56 -6.06
CA ARG A 98 -0.32 -23.32 -6.10
C ARG A 98 -0.99 -22.15 -6.81
N ASN A 99 -2.00 -22.44 -7.64
CA ASN A 99 -2.86 -21.48 -8.34
C ASN A 99 -2.06 -20.42 -9.13
N PRO A 100 -1.38 -20.82 -10.23
CA PRO A 100 -0.63 -19.91 -11.08
C PRO A 100 -1.57 -18.92 -11.76
N GLN A 101 -1.17 -17.64 -11.81
CA GLN A 101 -1.97 -16.56 -12.41
C GLN A 101 -1.10 -15.62 -13.22
N LYS A 102 -1.68 -15.02 -14.27
CA LYS A 102 -1.00 -14.04 -15.10
C LYS A 102 -0.63 -12.80 -14.28
N ALA A 103 0.62 -12.35 -14.37
CA ALA A 103 1.14 -11.24 -13.56
C ALA A 103 2.19 -10.40 -14.30
N PHE A 104 2.49 -9.22 -13.78
CA PHE A 104 3.71 -8.50 -14.15
C PHE A 104 4.95 -9.24 -13.61
N ASN A 105 6.01 -9.33 -14.42
CA ASN A 105 7.23 -10.06 -14.10
C ASN A 105 8.28 -9.14 -13.48
N PRO A 106 8.68 -9.32 -12.21
CA PRO A 106 9.69 -8.50 -11.55
C PRO A 106 11.14 -8.81 -12.01
N GLN A 107 11.37 -9.93 -12.70
CA GLN A 107 12.72 -10.34 -13.16
C GLN A 107 13.16 -9.62 -14.43
N THR A 108 12.21 -9.12 -15.21
CA THR A 108 12.48 -8.12 -16.24
C THR A 108 12.34 -6.75 -15.58
N PRO A 109 13.21 -5.76 -15.84
CA PRO A 109 13.08 -4.41 -15.27
C PRO A 109 11.83 -3.72 -15.84
N GLN A 110 10.66 -4.12 -15.34
CA GLN A 110 9.37 -3.59 -15.73
C GLN A 110 9.19 -2.29 -14.98
N SER A 111 9.28 -1.21 -15.76
CA SER A 111 8.97 0.12 -15.26
C SER A 111 7.62 0.59 -15.73
N PHE A 112 6.88 1.24 -14.84
CA PHE A 112 5.70 2.01 -15.18
C PHE A 112 5.87 3.43 -14.65
N VAL A 113 5.12 4.36 -15.24
CA VAL A 113 5.15 5.78 -14.90
C VAL A 113 3.81 6.16 -14.30
N VAL A 114 3.86 6.91 -13.20
CA VAL A 114 2.69 7.48 -12.53
C VAL A 114 2.87 8.98 -12.44
N LYS A 115 1.93 9.74 -13.00
CA LYS A 115 1.89 11.20 -12.88
C LYS A 115 0.73 11.61 -12.00
N PHE A 116 1.04 12.39 -10.97
CA PHE A 116 0.05 13.05 -10.13
C PHE A 116 -0.02 14.54 -10.40
N SER A 117 -1.23 15.08 -10.35
CA SER A 117 -1.50 16.51 -10.28
C SER A 117 -2.71 16.76 -9.39
N LEU A 118 -2.79 17.96 -8.82
CA LEU A 118 -3.93 18.38 -8.00
C LEU A 118 -4.74 19.45 -8.75
N SER A 119 -6.06 19.29 -8.81
CA SER A 119 -6.97 20.34 -9.30
C SER A 119 -7.23 21.43 -8.28
N SER A 120 -7.06 21.12 -7.00
CA SER A 120 -7.17 22.05 -5.89
C SER A 120 -6.53 21.43 -4.65
N ILE A 121 -5.94 22.25 -3.79
CA ILE A 121 -5.48 21.81 -2.47
C ILE A 121 -6.71 21.72 -1.55
N LYS A 122 -6.84 20.62 -0.81
CA LYS A 122 -7.93 20.36 0.16
C LYS A 122 -7.32 19.93 1.48
N HIS A 123 -7.72 20.52 2.61
CA HIS A 123 -7.19 20.19 3.95
C HIS A 123 -5.66 20.13 4.04
N ASN A 124 -4.96 21.11 3.46
CA ASN A 124 -3.48 21.13 3.38
C ASN A 124 -2.87 19.88 2.72
N PHE A 125 -3.63 19.16 1.89
CA PHE A 125 -3.17 18.05 1.08
C PHE A 125 -2.60 18.60 -0.24
N ASP A 126 -1.29 18.86 -0.23
CA ASP A 126 -0.52 19.33 -1.37
C ASP A 126 0.23 18.19 -2.08
N LEU A 127 1.05 18.52 -3.07
CA LEU A 127 1.84 17.53 -3.82
C LEU A 127 2.91 16.84 -2.98
N GLU A 128 3.44 17.49 -1.94
CA GLU A 128 4.44 16.88 -1.07
C GLU A 128 3.80 15.88 -0.10
N LYS A 129 2.59 16.15 0.41
CA LYS A 129 1.79 15.13 1.11
C LYS A 129 1.42 13.99 0.17
N LEU A 130 0.96 14.28 -1.05
CA LEU A 130 0.63 13.22 -2.01
C LEU A 130 1.86 12.35 -2.37
N LYS A 131 3.03 12.96 -2.57
CA LYS A 131 4.31 12.26 -2.73
C LYS A 131 4.60 11.35 -1.54
N SER A 132 4.46 11.87 -0.32
CA SER A 132 4.75 11.11 0.91
C SER A 132 3.78 9.93 1.08
N LEU A 133 2.49 10.14 0.82
CA LEU A 133 1.48 9.08 0.79
C LEU A 133 1.82 8.00 -0.23
N PHE A 134 2.29 8.38 -1.42
CA PHE A 134 2.65 7.41 -2.45
C PHE A 134 3.90 6.62 -2.08
N ILE A 135 4.93 7.26 -1.50
CA ILE A 135 6.12 6.57 -0.97
C ILE A 135 5.69 5.57 0.11
N LEU A 136 4.86 5.98 1.07
CA LEU A 136 4.32 5.09 2.11
C LEU A 136 3.49 3.94 1.51
N THR A 137 2.71 4.19 0.45
CA THR A 137 1.96 3.14 -0.26
C THR A 137 2.89 2.10 -0.91
N CYS A 138 4.04 2.53 -1.45
CA CYS A 138 5.06 1.64 -2.00
C CYS A 138 5.71 0.78 -0.91
N LEU A 139 6.00 1.39 0.26
CA LEU A 139 6.67 0.73 1.37
C LEU A 139 5.75 -0.23 2.11
N LEU A 140 4.58 0.22 2.55
CA LEU A 140 3.73 -0.50 3.50
C LEU A 140 2.81 -1.53 2.83
N GLY A 141 2.70 -1.50 1.50
CA GLY A 141 1.80 -2.39 0.76
C GLY A 141 2.26 -2.70 -0.66
N GLY A 142 1.31 -2.65 -1.59
CA GLY A 142 1.50 -3.03 -2.98
C GLY A 142 0.20 -2.92 -3.76
N LEU A 143 0.25 -3.27 -5.05
CA LEU A 143 -0.91 -3.25 -5.95
C LEU A 143 -1.34 -4.67 -6.35
N GLY A 144 -2.63 -4.83 -6.67
CA GLY A 144 -3.17 -6.08 -7.18
C GLY A 144 -3.52 -7.12 -6.10
N LYS A 145 -3.83 -8.34 -6.54
CA LYS A 145 -4.23 -9.43 -5.65
C LYS A 145 -3.06 -9.86 -4.78
N ARG A 146 -3.38 -10.30 -3.55
CA ARG A 146 -2.40 -10.80 -2.56
C ARG A 146 -1.35 -9.74 -2.14
N SER A 147 -1.61 -8.45 -2.33
CA SER A 147 -0.72 -7.36 -1.91
C SER A 147 -0.43 -7.29 -0.41
N ARG A 148 -1.28 -7.90 0.41
CA ARG A 148 -1.07 -8.11 1.85
C ARG A 148 -0.06 -9.20 2.20
N ARG A 149 0.33 -10.02 1.22
CA ARG A 149 1.13 -11.25 1.38
C ARG A 149 2.40 -11.21 0.53
N GLY A 150 3.01 -10.04 0.39
CA GLY A 150 4.31 -9.83 -0.27
C GLY A 150 4.26 -9.63 -1.78
N PHE A 151 3.11 -9.85 -2.43
CA PHE A 151 2.97 -9.66 -3.87
C PHE A 151 2.70 -8.20 -4.25
N GLY A 152 3.01 -7.84 -5.48
CA GLY A 152 2.73 -6.52 -6.04
C GLY A 152 3.45 -5.36 -5.37
N SER A 153 4.55 -5.62 -4.66
CA SER A 153 5.43 -4.58 -4.16
C SER A 153 6.20 -3.95 -5.34
N PHE A 154 6.41 -2.65 -5.26
CA PHE A 154 7.08 -1.84 -6.26
C PHE A 154 7.82 -0.69 -5.58
N ARG A 155 8.83 -0.14 -6.23
CA ARG A 155 9.62 1.00 -5.72
C ARG A 155 9.65 2.15 -6.72
N ILE A 156 9.83 3.37 -6.21
CA ILE A 156 10.15 4.53 -7.04
C ILE A 156 11.65 4.50 -7.30
N THR A 157 12.05 4.63 -8.56
CA THR A 157 13.46 4.71 -8.96
C THR A 157 13.86 6.10 -9.42
N LYS A 158 12.90 6.87 -9.96
CA LYS A 158 13.13 8.24 -10.39
C LYS A 158 11.92 9.15 -10.17
N ILE A 159 12.17 10.42 -9.95
CA ILE A 159 11.16 11.47 -9.80
C ILE A 159 11.42 12.58 -10.81
N LYS A 160 10.35 13.15 -11.36
CA LYS A 160 10.37 14.35 -12.20
C LYS A 160 9.32 15.34 -11.69
N LYS A 161 9.77 16.50 -11.22
CA LYS A 161 8.89 17.62 -10.85
C LYS A 161 8.50 18.42 -12.10
N ASN A 162 7.41 19.19 -12.00
CA ASN A 162 6.79 19.88 -13.13
C ASN A 162 7.76 20.72 -13.98
N ASP A 163 8.74 21.36 -13.34
CA ASP A 163 9.65 22.32 -13.97
C ASP A 163 10.97 21.69 -14.41
N GLN A 164 11.13 20.38 -14.20
CA GLN A 164 12.31 19.63 -14.61
C GLN A 164 12.10 19.04 -16.02
N ILE A 165 13.17 19.01 -16.82
CA ILE A 165 13.17 18.36 -18.14
C ILE A 165 13.34 16.85 -17.95
N ASP A 166 14.25 16.45 -17.07
CA ASP A 166 14.65 15.06 -16.88
C ASP A 166 14.17 14.46 -15.56
N PHE A 167 14.25 13.13 -15.50
CA PHE A 167 14.02 12.36 -14.28
C PHE A 167 15.30 12.32 -13.44
N GLU A 168 15.18 12.69 -12.17
CA GLU A 168 16.24 12.53 -11.17
C GLU A 168 16.12 11.18 -10.47
N SER A 169 17.26 10.54 -10.20
CA SER A 169 17.30 9.31 -9.41
C SER A 169 16.70 9.55 -8.02
N PHE A 170 15.96 8.58 -7.51
CA PHE A 170 15.34 8.64 -6.20
C PHE A 170 15.64 7.37 -5.41
N GLU A 171 16.18 7.56 -4.22
CA GLU A 171 16.41 6.49 -3.26
C GLU A 171 15.19 6.34 -2.35
N MET A 172 14.68 5.12 -2.24
CA MET A 172 13.57 4.84 -1.35
C MET A 172 14.03 4.94 0.11
N PRO A 173 13.17 5.44 1.02
CA PRO A 173 13.38 5.27 2.46
C PRO A 173 13.63 3.80 2.80
N THR A 174 14.64 3.53 3.63
CA THR A 174 15.00 2.15 3.98
C THR A 174 14.96 1.87 5.47
N THR A 175 15.00 2.88 6.33
CA THR A 175 15.00 2.73 7.79
C THR A 175 13.70 3.23 8.43
N LEU A 176 13.48 2.93 9.70
CA LEU A 176 12.32 3.47 10.44
C LEU A 176 12.43 4.99 10.60
N GLU A 177 13.66 5.48 10.77
CA GLU A 177 14.02 6.90 10.86
C GLU A 177 13.69 7.66 9.58
N ASP A 178 13.86 7.04 8.40
CA ASP A 178 13.46 7.64 7.12
C ASP A 178 11.94 7.65 6.94
N ILE A 179 11.24 6.66 7.49
CA ILE A 179 9.80 6.44 7.32
C ILE A 179 8.98 7.36 8.23
N LEU A 180 9.42 7.55 9.48
CA LEU A 180 8.66 8.30 10.48
C LEU A 180 8.30 9.74 10.04
N PRO A 181 9.21 10.55 9.45
CA PRO A 181 8.87 11.88 8.95
C PRO A 181 7.79 11.88 7.86
N LEU A 182 7.68 10.81 7.07
CA LEU A 182 6.60 10.68 6.08
C LEU A 182 5.25 10.44 6.75
N ILE A 183 5.22 9.66 7.82
CA ILE A 183 4.01 9.40 8.62
C ILE A 183 3.57 10.66 9.35
N HIS A 184 4.51 11.42 9.93
CA HIS A 184 4.24 12.68 10.64
C HIS A 184 3.59 13.77 9.79
N LYS A 185 3.63 13.67 8.45
CA LYS A 185 2.86 14.55 7.56
C LYS A 185 1.33 14.33 7.66
N PHE A 186 0.91 13.20 8.22
CA PHE A 186 -0.49 12.80 8.39
C PHE A 186 -0.88 12.69 9.86
N ASN A 187 -0.02 12.10 10.69
CA ASN A 187 -0.29 11.90 12.10
C ASN A 187 1.02 11.93 12.90
N THR A 188 1.11 12.87 13.84
CA THR A 188 2.28 13.07 14.69
C THR A 188 2.31 12.16 15.92
N ASP A 189 1.24 11.41 16.18
CA ASP A 189 1.11 10.54 17.35
C ASP A 189 1.88 9.20 17.19
N TYR A 190 2.80 9.11 16.23
CA TYR A 190 3.67 7.94 16.01
C TYR A 190 5.09 8.19 16.51
N GLU A 191 5.71 7.17 17.09
CA GLU A 191 7.09 7.23 17.57
C GLU A 191 7.85 5.93 17.24
N ILE A 192 9.18 6.00 17.22
CA ILE A 192 10.03 4.82 17.11
C ILE A 192 10.27 4.23 18.50
N ASN A 193 9.85 2.98 18.70
CA ASN A 193 10.22 2.21 19.89
C ASN A 193 11.53 1.47 19.62
N LYS A 194 12.63 2.00 20.16
CA LYS A 194 13.97 1.41 19.98
C LYS A 194 14.08 -0.01 20.53
N SER A 195 13.38 -0.34 21.61
CA SER A 195 13.42 -1.67 22.23
C SER A 195 12.79 -2.73 21.34
N ASN A 196 11.67 -2.39 20.68
CA ASN A 196 10.94 -3.30 19.80
C ASN A 196 11.32 -3.18 18.32
N ASN A 197 12.20 -2.23 17.98
CA ASN A 197 12.60 -1.87 16.62
C ASN A 197 11.39 -1.71 15.68
N ASN A 198 10.44 -0.85 16.10
CA ASN A 198 9.20 -0.59 15.37
C ASN A 198 8.88 0.91 15.34
N ILE A 199 7.97 1.32 14.46
CA ILE A 199 7.17 2.53 14.62
C ILE A 199 5.84 2.09 15.22
N GLN A 200 5.36 2.79 16.25
CA GLN A 200 4.09 2.49 16.91
C GLN A 200 3.27 3.74 17.14
N LEU A 201 1.94 3.61 17.13
CA LEU A 201 1.04 4.67 17.56
C LEU A 201 1.13 4.81 19.09
N VAL A 202 1.46 6.00 19.57
CA VAL A 202 1.47 6.33 20.99
C VAL A 202 0.09 6.86 21.37
N LYS A 203 -0.53 6.26 22.38
CA LYS A 203 -1.84 6.73 22.86
C LYS A 203 -1.67 8.18 23.36
N PRO A 204 -2.55 9.11 22.96
CA PRO A 204 -2.46 10.47 23.44
C PRO A 204 -2.64 10.49 24.96
N SER A 205 -1.80 11.27 25.66
CA SER A 205 -1.75 11.35 27.13
C SER A 205 -3.02 11.92 27.79
N SER A 206 -4.06 12.26 27.02
CA SER A 206 -5.28 12.90 27.52
C SER A 206 -6.39 11.86 27.72
N PRO A 207 -6.95 11.73 28.95
CA PRO A 207 -8.01 10.77 29.28
C PRO A 207 -9.36 11.05 28.59
N ASP A 208 -9.54 12.23 27.98
CA ASP A 208 -10.80 12.63 27.32
C ASP A 208 -10.90 12.18 25.86
N ARG A 209 -9.83 11.65 25.27
CA ARG A 209 -9.84 11.07 23.92
C ARG A 209 -10.38 9.63 23.96
N LYS A 210 -11.69 9.49 24.22
CA LYS A 210 -12.43 8.24 23.92
C LYS A 210 -12.62 8.16 22.40
N TYR A 211 -11.61 7.67 21.69
CA TYR A 211 -11.81 7.27 20.31
C TYR A 211 -12.16 5.79 20.28
N GLU A 212 -13.44 5.46 20.20
CA GLU A 212 -13.85 4.18 19.63
C GLU A 212 -13.62 4.29 18.11
N ILE A 213 -12.40 3.99 17.67
CA ILE A 213 -12.03 4.06 16.26
C ILE A 213 -12.51 2.77 15.60
N GLU A 214 -13.61 2.87 14.87
CA GLU A 214 -14.28 1.70 14.25
C GLU A 214 -13.70 1.30 12.88
N TYR A 215 -12.49 1.74 12.54
CA TYR A 215 -11.88 1.46 11.23
C TYR A 215 -10.39 1.10 11.33
N PRO A 216 -9.82 0.36 10.35
CA PRO A 216 -8.41 -0.02 10.39
C PRO A 216 -7.48 1.19 10.28
N TYR A 217 -6.55 1.30 11.22
CA TYR A 217 -5.44 2.26 11.22
C TYR A 217 -4.12 1.57 11.57
N ILE A 218 -2.99 2.18 11.25
CA ILE A 218 -1.67 1.60 11.53
C ILE A 218 -1.43 1.60 13.04
N GLU A 219 -1.22 0.43 13.64
CA GLU A 219 -0.77 0.30 15.03
C GLU A 219 0.75 0.19 15.10
N GLU A 220 1.34 -0.56 14.18
CA GLU A 220 2.76 -0.89 14.20
C GLU A 220 3.33 -1.06 12.77
N ILE A 221 4.56 -0.58 12.57
CA ILE A 221 5.39 -0.89 11.38
C ILE A 221 6.74 -1.44 11.85
N LYS A 222 7.14 -2.60 11.32
CA LYS A 222 8.44 -3.24 11.57
C LYS A 222 9.14 -3.56 10.26
N ILE A 223 10.47 -3.49 10.26
CA ILE A 223 11.30 -4.04 9.19
C ILE A 223 11.99 -5.28 9.73
N GLY A 224 11.79 -6.42 9.09
CA GLY A 224 12.44 -7.67 9.49
C GLY A 224 13.95 -7.60 9.28
N SER A 225 14.70 -8.19 10.19
CA SER A 225 16.17 -8.19 10.18
C SER A 225 16.79 -9.18 9.20
N LYS A 226 16.07 -10.25 8.85
CA LYS A 226 16.55 -11.30 7.95
C LYS A 226 16.42 -10.88 6.48
N PRO A 227 17.52 -10.75 5.73
CA PRO A 227 17.47 -10.54 4.29
C PRO A 227 17.11 -11.83 3.54
N TYR A 228 16.54 -11.66 2.36
CA TYR A 228 16.30 -12.72 1.37
C TYR A 228 16.99 -12.35 0.06
N SER A 229 17.68 -13.30 -0.56
CA SER A 229 18.39 -13.11 -1.83
C SER A 229 17.45 -13.03 -3.04
N SER A 230 16.21 -13.49 -2.90
CA SER A 230 15.20 -13.42 -3.95
C SER A 230 13.84 -13.00 -3.40
N TYR A 231 13.05 -12.32 -4.23
CA TYR A 231 11.65 -12.06 -3.88
C TYR A 231 10.87 -13.37 -3.66
N SER A 232 11.25 -14.45 -4.37
CA SER A 232 10.56 -15.74 -4.35
C SER A 232 10.65 -16.37 -2.96
N ASP A 233 11.84 -16.34 -2.34
CA ASP A 233 12.04 -16.87 -0.99
C ASP A 233 11.27 -16.06 0.04
N LEU A 234 11.27 -14.73 -0.11
CA LEU A 234 10.51 -13.83 0.76
C LEU A 234 9.01 -14.13 0.69
N VAL A 235 8.39 -14.12 -0.51
CA VAL A 235 6.94 -14.36 -0.64
C VAL A 235 6.53 -15.78 -0.24
N THR A 236 7.42 -16.76 -0.44
CA THR A 236 7.22 -18.13 0.04
C THR A 236 7.22 -18.19 1.56
N GLN A 237 8.19 -17.54 2.22
CA GLN A 237 8.25 -17.49 3.67
C GLN A 237 7.05 -16.75 4.27
N ILE A 238 6.65 -15.61 3.70
CA ILE A 238 5.42 -14.90 4.09
C ILE A 238 4.21 -15.82 3.97
N GLY A 239 4.14 -16.58 2.88
CA GLY A 239 3.10 -17.58 2.64
C GLY A 239 3.04 -18.66 3.72
N LYS A 240 4.19 -19.26 4.06
CA LYS A 240 4.32 -20.27 5.13
C LYS A 240 3.89 -19.69 6.48
N SER A 241 4.49 -18.58 6.90
CA SER A 241 4.15 -17.94 8.17
C SER A 241 2.67 -17.55 8.27
N SER A 242 2.05 -17.11 7.18
CA SER A 242 0.61 -16.81 7.16
C SER A 242 -0.28 -18.05 7.22
N HIS A 243 0.21 -19.21 6.75
CA HIS A 243 -0.51 -20.48 6.78
C HIS A 243 -0.40 -21.15 8.17
N ASP A 244 0.80 -21.12 8.75
CA ASP A 244 1.08 -21.76 10.04
C ASP A 244 0.45 -21.00 11.21
N ASN A 245 0.29 -19.67 11.08
CA ASN A 245 -0.33 -18.81 12.09
C ASN A 245 -1.77 -18.41 11.71
N GLN A 246 -2.53 -19.32 11.10
CA GLN A 246 -3.94 -19.08 10.80
C GLN A 246 -4.75 -18.95 12.09
N ASP A 247 -5.16 -17.72 12.38
CA ASP A 247 -6.12 -17.38 13.44
C ASP A 247 -7.30 -16.63 12.79
N LYS A 248 -8.50 -16.72 13.37
CA LYS A 248 -9.69 -15.98 12.91
C LYS A 248 -9.45 -14.46 12.89
N SER A 249 -8.55 -13.95 13.73
CA SER A 249 -8.11 -12.55 13.71
C SER A 249 -7.31 -12.17 12.44
N ASN A 250 -6.72 -13.14 11.74
CA ASN A 250 -5.85 -12.95 10.56
C ASN A 250 -6.60 -12.93 9.22
N GLY A 251 -7.93 -12.75 9.24
CA GLY A 251 -8.78 -12.67 8.05
C GLY A 251 -9.42 -14.01 7.69
N TYR A 252 -10.65 -13.95 7.21
CA TYR A 252 -11.46 -15.12 6.85
C TYR A 252 -12.24 -14.85 5.56
N ALA A 253 -12.60 -15.92 4.84
CA ALA A 253 -13.28 -15.79 3.56
C ALA A 253 -14.79 -15.53 3.69
N THR A 254 -15.40 -15.96 4.80
CA THR A 254 -16.86 -15.93 5.02
C THR A 254 -17.21 -15.64 6.49
N PRO A 255 -17.84 -14.49 6.82
CA PRO A 255 -17.96 -13.29 5.96
C PRO A 255 -16.57 -12.76 5.60
N ARG A 256 -16.40 -12.07 4.47
CA ARG A 256 -15.05 -11.70 4.01
C ARG A 256 -14.43 -10.67 4.95
N PHE A 257 -13.41 -11.05 5.71
CA PHE A 257 -12.61 -10.14 6.52
C PHE A 257 -11.16 -10.13 6.07
N ALA A 258 -10.64 -8.94 5.85
CA ALA A 258 -9.26 -8.76 5.43
C ALA A 258 -8.31 -8.88 6.64
N SER A 259 -7.31 -9.77 6.57
CA SER A 259 -6.16 -9.77 7.48
C SER A 259 -5.68 -8.35 7.79
N PRO A 260 -5.53 -7.99 9.09
CA PRO A 260 -5.04 -6.70 9.52
C PRO A 260 -3.53 -6.53 9.30
N THR A 261 -2.81 -7.59 8.91
CA THR A 261 -1.38 -7.53 8.65
C THR A 261 -1.09 -7.43 7.16
N TYR A 262 -0.32 -6.41 6.79
CA TYR A 262 0.35 -6.31 5.50
C TYR A 262 1.80 -6.71 5.67
N VAL A 263 2.30 -7.58 4.79
CA VAL A 263 3.74 -7.78 4.62
C VAL A 263 4.09 -7.47 3.18
N SER A 264 4.93 -6.46 2.96
CA SER A 264 5.44 -6.05 1.65
C SER A 264 6.95 -6.22 1.60
N ALA A 265 7.52 -6.11 0.40
CA ALA A 265 8.96 -6.23 0.19
C ALA A 265 9.61 -4.84 0.16
N LEU A 266 10.65 -4.65 0.98
CA LEU A 266 11.61 -3.56 0.87
C LEU A 266 12.87 -4.10 0.19
N LYS A 267 13.26 -3.51 -0.95
CA LYS A 267 14.47 -3.91 -1.68
C LYS A 267 15.61 -2.93 -1.35
N ARG A 268 16.69 -3.45 -0.75
CA ARG A 268 17.96 -2.74 -0.50
C ARG A 268 19.03 -3.46 -1.31
N ASP A 269 19.70 -2.73 -2.20
CA ASP A 269 20.61 -3.34 -3.17
C ASP A 269 19.92 -4.50 -3.91
N ASP A 270 20.50 -5.71 -3.82
CA ASP A 270 19.97 -6.95 -4.39
C ASP A 270 19.28 -7.86 -3.35
N GLN A 271 19.03 -7.35 -2.14
CA GLN A 271 18.37 -8.08 -1.05
C GLN A 271 16.96 -7.57 -0.79
N TYR A 272 16.12 -8.47 -0.28
CA TYR A 272 14.73 -8.22 0.08
C TYR A 272 14.53 -8.36 1.58
N PHE A 273 13.85 -7.40 2.18
CA PHE A 273 13.48 -7.39 3.58
C PHE A 273 11.95 -7.30 3.70
N PRO A 274 11.30 -8.06 4.61
CA PRO A 274 9.89 -7.87 4.88
C PRO A 274 9.70 -6.57 5.65
N ILE A 275 8.76 -5.73 5.21
CA ILE A 275 8.18 -4.68 6.03
C ILE A 275 6.77 -5.11 6.43
N ILE A 276 6.54 -5.16 7.73
CA ILE A 276 5.33 -5.69 8.35
C ILE A 276 4.56 -4.50 8.90
N THR A 277 3.34 -4.30 8.43
CA THR A 277 2.44 -3.27 8.91
C THR A 277 1.22 -3.94 9.55
N SER A 278 1.06 -3.73 10.86
CA SER A 278 -0.08 -4.24 11.62
C SER A 278 -1.11 -3.12 11.76
N LEU A 279 -2.35 -3.44 11.38
CA LEU A 279 -3.48 -2.54 11.49
C LEU A 279 -4.36 -2.90 12.67
N HIS A 280 -5.02 -1.90 13.24
CA HIS A 280 -6.04 -2.10 14.25
C HIS A 280 -7.14 -3.03 13.73
N TYR A 281 -7.48 -4.01 14.56
CA TYR A 281 -8.53 -4.96 14.28
C TYR A 281 -9.91 -4.30 14.47
N ALA A 282 -10.52 -3.90 13.35
CA ALA A 282 -11.88 -3.37 13.30
C ALA A 282 -12.77 -4.32 12.48
N PRO A 283 -13.38 -5.34 13.10
CA PRO A 283 -14.28 -6.25 12.39
C PRO A 283 -15.56 -5.49 12.01
N PRO A 284 -16.18 -5.80 10.86
CA PRO A 284 -17.47 -5.22 10.50
C PRO A 284 -18.52 -5.60 11.55
N GLN A 285 -19.29 -4.61 12.02
CA GLN A 285 -20.35 -4.81 13.02
C GLN A 285 -21.60 -5.45 12.39
N SER A 286 -21.79 -5.33 11.06
CA SER A 286 -22.84 -6.01 10.29
C SER A 286 -22.44 -6.27 8.82
N GLU A 287 -23.16 -7.16 8.11
CA GLU A 287 -22.99 -7.39 6.66
C GLU A 287 -23.27 -6.14 5.79
N ASN A 288 -23.89 -5.09 6.36
CA ASN A 288 -24.17 -3.84 5.66
C ASN A 288 -23.04 -2.80 5.73
N ASP A 289 -22.02 -3.03 6.57
CA ASP A 289 -20.88 -2.09 6.76
C ASP A 289 -19.77 -2.26 5.73
N PHE A 290 -19.92 -3.17 4.77
CA PHE A 290 -19.02 -3.22 3.63
C PHE A 290 -19.16 -1.92 2.82
N PRO A 291 -18.09 -1.13 2.63
CA PRO A 291 -18.13 -0.12 1.59
C PRO A 291 -18.38 -0.84 0.26
N LYS A 292 -19.57 -0.66 -0.29
CA LYS A 292 -19.85 -1.03 -1.68
C LYS A 292 -18.88 -0.20 -2.54
N LEU A 293 -17.89 -0.88 -3.11
CA LEU A 293 -16.93 -0.31 -4.06
C LEU A 293 -17.65 0.24 -5.29
#